data_AF-U6F1H9-F1
#
_entry.id   AF-U6F1H9-F1
#
_cell.length_a   1.000
_cell.length_b   1.000
_cell.length_c   1.000
_cell.angle_alpha   90.00
_cell.angle_beta   90.00
_cell.angle_gamma   90.00
#
_symmetry.space_group_name_H-M   'P 1'
#
loop_
_entity.id
_entity.type
_entity.pdbx_description
1 polymer ?
#
loop_
_entity_poly.entity_id
_entity_poly.type
_entity_poly.pdbx_seq_one_letter_code
_entity_poly.pdbx_strand_id
1 'polypeptide(L)'
;MWVEGKNSYIQMKGANSDHWFKTTAKAGTYSSFIQSLNGNLLTPFIPLHKQFKVKRNGNNYALIYKGNNKKVWNAIVSNAAVTTLIGIDIDDVKPINTEIRVDVDKNYNVNDVKIASSYKDDGQKKTLTMNVDQIDQIKKLSIPSTVKKNSVDLGKI
;
A
#
# COMPACT_ATOMS: atom_id res chain seq x y z
N MET A 1 6.92 -13.84 -0.14
CA MET A 1 5.48 -14.08 0.14
C MET A 1 4.72 -13.98 -1.17
N TRP A 2 3.71 -14.82 -1.37
CA TRP A 2 2.77 -14.74 -2.49
C TRP A 2 1.35 -14.52 -1.96
N VAL A 3 0.51 -13.83 -2.72
CA VAL A 3 -0.90 -13.59 -2.35
C VAL A 3 -1.79 -13.88 -3.55
N GLU A 4 -2.83 -14.68 -3.36
CA GLU A 4 -3.85 -15.00 -4.37
C GLU A 4 -5.22 -15.11 -3.72
N GLY A 5 -6.15 -14.25 -4.14
CA GLY A 5 -7.47 -14.16 -3.51
C GLY A 5 -7.33 -13.90 -2.01
N LYS A 6 -7.99 -14.71 -1.18
CA LYS A 6 -7.88 -14.62 0.30
C LYS A 6 -6.69 -15.40 0.87
N ASN A 7 -5.86 -16.03 0.04
CA ASN A 7 -4.75 -16.86 0.52
C ASN A 7 -3.42 -16.10 0.47
N SER A 8 -2.60 -16.33 1.48
CA SER A 8 -1.22 -15.85 1.57
C SER A 8 -0.30 -17.05 1.72
N TYR A 9 0.78 -17.09 0.94
CA TYR A 9 1.82 -18.10 1.00
C TYR A 9 3.11 -17.44 1.50
N ILE A 10 3.57 -17.86 2.66
CA ILE A 10 4.69 -17.23 3.36
C ILE A 10 5.76 -18.29 3.58
N GLN A 11 7.00 -17.95 3.25
CA GLN A 11 8.16 -18.72 3.66
C GLN A 11 8.79 -17.97 4.84
N MET A 12 8.97 -18.65 5.98
CA MET A 12 9.56 -18.03 7.16
C MET A 12 11.08 -17.98 7.00
N LYS A 13 11.65 -16.76 6.95
CA LYS A 13 13.11 -16.61 7.02
C LYS A 13 13.59 -16.87 8.45
N GLY A 14 14.66 -17.66 8.59
CA GLY A 14 15.27 -17.97 9.90
C GLY A 14 14.77 -19.25 10.57
N ALA A 15 13.82 -19.96 9.97
CA ALA A 15 13.52 -21.34 10.34
C ALA A 15 14.42 -22.30 9.55
N ASN A 16 14.77 -23.46 10.11
CA ASN A 16 15.54 -24.53 9.43
C ASN A 16 14.74 -25.24 8.30
N SER A 17 13.76 -24.56 7.72
CA SER A 17 12.76 -25.14 6.83
C SER A 17 12.48 -24.18 5.69
N ASP A 18 12.60 -24.71 4.46
CA ASP A 18 12.19 -24.03 3.24
C ASP A 18 10.69 -24.17 2.96
N HIS A 19 9.91 -24.71 3.91
CA HIS A 19 8.48 -24.91 3.70
C HIS A 19 7.75 -23.59 3.49
N TRP A 20 6.85 -23.62 2.51
CA TRP A 20 5.85 -22.59 2.34
C TRP A 20 4.68 -22.87 3.29
N PHE A 21 4.10 -21.83 3.84
CA PHE A 21 2.91 -21.93 4.69
C PHE A 21 1.79 -21.17 4.02
N LYS A 22 0.63 -21.81 3.89
CA LYS A 22 -0.59 -21.19 3.39
C LYS A 22 -1.45 -20.78 4.57
N THR A 23 -1.94 -19.54 4.53
CA THR A 23 -2.87 -19.00 5.52
C THR A 23 -3.89 -18.09 4.85
N THR A 24 -5.05 -17.93 5.48
CA THR A 24 -6.08 -16.97 5.04
C THR A 24 -5.66 -15.56 5.46
N ALA A 25 -5.68 -14.61 4.54
CA ALA A 25 -5.46 -13.21 4.81
C ALA A 25 -6.49 -12.72 5.83
N LYS A 26 -6.03 -12.40 7.04
CA LYS A 26 -6.82 -11.74 8.08
C LYS A 26 -6.64 -10.24 7.97
N ALA A 27 -7.67 -9.49 8.37
CA ALA A 27 -7.58 -8.04 8.48
C ALA A 27 -6.39 -7.66 9.38
N GLY A 28 -5.65 -6.62 8.98
CA GLY A 28 -4.48 -6.13 9.71
C GLY A 28 -3.19 -6.92 9.53
N THR A 29 -3.15 -7.83 8.56
CA THR A 29 -1.91 -8.52 8.15
C THR A 29 -1.26 -7.84 6.95
N TYR A 30 0.04 -8.07 6.74
CA TYR A 30 0.77 -7.61 5.56
C TYR A 30 0.12 -8.02 4.24
N SER A 31 -0.54 -9.18 4.17
CA SER A 31 -1.24 -9.60 2.95
C SER A 31 -2.51 -8.81 2.69
N SER A 32 -3.27 -8.45 3.73
CA SER A 32 -4.41 -7.54 3.60
C SER A 32 -3.98 -6.13 3.16
N PHE A 33 -2.78 -5.69 3.57
CA PHE A 33 -2.18 -4.44 3.09
C PHE A 33 -1.81 -4.50 1.62
N ILE A 34 -1.11 -5.55 1.18
CA ILE A 34 -0.77 -5.70 -0.24
C ILE A 34 -2.03 -5.81 -1.10
N GLN A 35 -3.08 -6.49 -0.63
CA GLN A 35 -4.36 -6.56 -1.35
C GLN A 35 -5.04 -5.21 -1.48
N SER A 36 -4.98 -4.37 -0.46
CA SER A 36 -5.61 -3.05 -0.52
C SER A 36 -4.83 -2.03 -1.35
N LEU A 37 -3.53 -2.26 -1.58
CA LEU A 37 -2.77 -1.55 -2.61
C LEU A 37 -3.19 -1.92 -4.04
N ASN A 38 -3.70 -3.13 -4.25
CA ASN A 38 -4.08 -3.63 -5.57
C ASN A 38 -5.42 -3.02 -6.04
N GLY A 39 -5.34 -2.00 -6.89
CA GLY A 39 -6.49 -1.36 -7.54
C GLY A 39 -7.27 -0.36 -6.68
N ASN A 40 -7.06 -0.32 -5.36
CA ASN A 40 -7.81 0.54 -4.44
C ASN A 40 -6.97 1.63 -3.75
N LEU A 41 -5.65 1.67 -4.01
CA LEU A 41 -4.72 2.63 -3.38
C LEU A 41 -5.18 4.09 -3.54
N LEU A 42 -5.67 4.45 -4.72
CA LEU A 42 -6.04 5.84 -5.04
C LEU A 42 -7.51 6.16 -4.74
N THR A 43 -8.35 5.15 -4.49
CA THR A 43 -9.79 5.32 -4.25
C THR A 43 -10.11 6.32 -3.12
N PRO A 44 -9.43 6.29 -1.95
CA PRO A 44 -9.67 7.26 -0.88
C PRO A 44 -9.39 8.73 -1.27
N PHE A 45 -8.60 8.97 -2.32
CA PHE A 45 -8.25 10.32 -2.78
C PHE A 45 -9.23 10.87 -3.83
N ILE A 46 -10.12 10.05 -4.40
CA ILE A 46 -11.10 10.49 -5.41
C ILE A 46 -11.96 11.66 -4.90
N PRO A 47 -12.54 11.63 -3.68
CA PRO A 47 -13.30 12.76 -3.15
C PRO A 47 -12.44 14.00 -2.89
N LEU A 48 -11.11 13.84 -2.83
CA LEU A 48 -10.13 14.87 -2.53
C LEU A 48 -9.40 15.37 -3.78
N HIS A 49 -9.81 14.96 -4.99
CA HIS A 49 -9.12 15.28 -6.24
C HIS A 49 -8.81 16.77 -6.43
N LYS A 50 -9.68 17.68 -5.97
CA LYS A 50 -9.47 19.14 -6.05
C LYS A 50 -8.26 19.65 -5.26
N GLN A 51 -7.73 18.84 -4.34
CA GLN A 51 -6.52 19.16 -3.57
C GLN A 51 -5.24 18.87 -4.37
N PHE A 52 -5.32 18.10 -5.46
CA PHE A 52 -4.20 17.76 -6.30
C PHE A 52 -4.05 18.76 -7.45
N LYS A 53 -2.79 19.10 -7.75
CA LYS A 53 -2.41 19.87 -8.93
C LYS A 53 -1.94 18.92 -10.02
N VAL A 54 -2.41 19.15 -11.25
CA VAL A 54 -1.93 18.42 -12.42
C VAL A 54 -0.76 19.18 -13.03
N LYS A 55 0.34 18.47 -13.31
CA LYS A 55 1.51 19.02 -14.01
C LYS A 55 1.87 18.11 -15.18
N ARG A 56 2.14 18.68 -16.36
CA ARG A 56 2.74 17.94 -17.47
C ARG A 56 4.18 17.56 -17.12
N ASN A 57 4.54 16.32 -17.46
CA ASN A 57 5.87 15.76 -17.29
C ASN A 57 6.32 15.14 -18.61
N GLY A 58 6.81 15.97 -19.54
CA GLY A 58 6.99 15.57 -20.93
C GLY A 58 5.64 15.23 -21.58
N ASN A 59 5.55 14.03 -22.18
CA ASN A 59 4.31 13.50 -22.76
C ASN A 59 3.35 12.89 -21.72
N ASN A 60 3.77 12.82 -20.46
CA ASN A 60 3.04 12.21 -19.36
C ASN A 60 2.47 13.29 -18.42
N TYR A 61 1.77 12.85 -17.37
CA TYR A 61 1.16 13.71 -16.37
C TYR A 61 1.61 13.31 -14.96
N ALA A 62 1.58 14.26 -14.05
CA ALA A 62 1.77 14.03 -12.63
C ALA A 62 0.65 14.74 -11.85
N LEU A 63 -0.03 14.01 -10.97
CA LEU A 63 -0.91 14.60 -9.96
C LEU A 63 -0.09 14.77 -8.69
N ILE A 64 -0.06 15.99 -8.17
CA ILE A 64 0.79 16.37 -7.03
C ILE A 64 -0.07 17.02 -5.96
N TYR A 65 -0.03 16.48 -4.75
CA TYR A 65 -0.54 17.13 -3.56
C TYR A 65 0.64 17.48 -2.64
N LYS A 66 0.60 18.67 -2.05
CA LYS A 66 1.51 19.13 -1.00
C LYS A 66 0.70 19.89 0.05
N GLY A 67 0.79 19.48 1.31
CA GLY A 67 0.08 20.16 2.40
C GLY A 67 -0.08 19.29 3.64
N ASN A 68 -0.93 19.70 4.57
CA ASN A 68 -1.13 19.04 5.87
C ASN A 68 -2.62 18.78 6.18
N ASN A 69 -3.45 18.63 5.15
CA ASN A 69 -4.89 18.42 5.30
C ASN A 69 -5.21 17.10 6.01
N LYS A 70 -5.93 17.16 7.15
CA LYS A 70 -6.34 15.96 7.93
C LYS A 70 -7.17 14.98 7.10
N LYS A 71 -8.00 15.43 6.15
CA LYS A 71 -8.75 14.53 5.26
C LYS A 71 -7.83 13.73 4.33
N VAL A 72 -6.77 14.36 3.83
CA VAL A 72 -5.76 13.69 2.98
C VAL A 72 -4.94 12.72 3.82
N TRP A 73 -4.56 13.10 5.03
CA TRP A 73 -3.95 12.17 5.99
C TRP A 73 -4.85 10.96 6.23
N ASN A 74 -6.11 11.18 6.60
CA ASN A 74 -7.08 10.12 6.83
C ASN A 74 -7.23 9.24 5.57
N ALA A 75 -7.16 9.78 4.35
CA ALA A 75 -7.17 8.97 3.14
C ALA A 75 -5.95 8.04 3.04
N ILE A 76 -4.75 8.49 3.40
CA ILE A 76 -3.52 7.67 3.45
C ILE A 76 -3.68 6.49 4.42
N VAL A 77 -4.23 6.77 5.62
CA VAL A 77 -4.31 5.77 6.70
C VAL A 77 -5.65 5.04 6.80
N SER A 78 -6.69 5.46 6.06
CA SER A 78 -8.04 4.85 6.05
C SER A 78 -8.04 3.40 5.57
N ASN A 79 -6.99 3.00 4.88
CA ASN A 79 -6.76 1.62 4.57
C ASN A 79 -6.41 0.90 5.88
N ALA A 80 -7.37 0.14 6.43
CA ALA A 80 -7.26 -0.52 7.74
C ALA A 80 -5.98 -1.36 7.92
N ALA A 81 -5.33 -1.74 6.81
CA ALA A 81 -4.08 -2.45 6.79
C ALA A 81 -2.84 -1.53 6.94
N VAL A 82 -2.92 -0.26 6.52
CA VAL A 82 -1.88 0.76 6.81
C VAL A 82 -1.84 1.05 8.30
N THR A 83 -2.99 1.36 8.92
CA THR A 83 -3.08 1.71 10.36
C THR A 83 -2.63 0.61 11.29
N THR A 84 -3.03 -0.64 11.03
CA THR A 84 -2.59 -1.80 11.81
C THR A 84 -1.11 -2.10 11.68
N LEU A 85 -0.51 -1.88 10.50
CA LEU A 85 0.93 -2.10 10.30
C LEU A 85 1.80 -1.05 11.01
N ILE A 86 1.34 0.20 11.05
CA ILE A 86 2.12 1.31 11.62
C ILE A 86 1.73 1.65 13.06
N GLY A 87 0.68 1.02 13.61
CA GLY A 87 0.25 1.16 14.99
C GLY A 87 -0.14 2.59 15.36
N ILE A 88 -0.85 3.29 14.46
CA ILE A 88 -1.20 4.70 14.64
C ILE A 88 -2.65 4.84 15.10
N ASP A 89 -2.87 5.67 16.12
CA ASP A 89 -4.17 6.24 16.41
C ASP A 89 -4.49 7.37 15.41
N ILE A 90 -5.52 7.16 14.60
CA ILE A 90 -5.90 8.03 13.50
C ILE A 90 -6.45 9.37 14.01
N ASP A 91 -7.06 9.37 15.20
CA ASP A 91 -7.78 10.52 15.72
C ASP A 91 -6.85 11.55 16.35
N ASP A 92 -5.78 11.09 17.01
CA ASP A 92 -4.79 11.91 17.70
C ASP A 92 -3.63 12.40 16.82
N VAL A 93 -3.51 11.88 15.59
CA VAL A 93 -2.43 12.30 14.69
C VAL A 93 -2.66 13.70 14.12
N LYS A 94 -1.58 14.49 14.16
CA LYS A 94 -1.50 15.83 13.56
C LYS A 94 -0.54 15.81 12.35
N PRO A 95 -1.05 15.81 11.11
CA PRO A 95 -0.18 15.92 9.93
C PRO A 95 0.60 17.24 9.93
N ILE A 96 1.90 17.17 9.66
CA ILE A 96 2.80 18.33 9.59
C ILE A 96 3.00 18.73 8.13
N ASN A 97 3.40 17.78 7.29
CA ASN A 97 3.61 17.97 5.87
C ASN A 97 3.46 16.63 5.16
N THR A 98 2.74 16.64 4.05
CA THR A 98 2.46 15.46 3.25
C THR A 98 2.63 15.85 1.78
N GLU A 99 3.43 15.06 1.07
CA GLU A 99 3.59 15.11 -0.37
C GLU A 99 3.11 13.80 -0.97
N ILE A 100 2.20 13.90 -1.94
CA ILE A 100 1.74 12.76 -2.73
C ILE A 100 2.01 13.08 -4.19
N ARG A 101 2.61 12.13 -4.91
CA ARG A 101 2.82 12.19 -6.34
C ARG A 101 2.29 10.93 -6.98
N VAL A 102 1.42 11.10 -7.98
CA VAL A 102 0.93 10.03 -8.85
C VAL A 102 1.40 10.33 -10.25
N ASP A 103 2.30 9.51 -10.78
CA ASP A 103 2.80 9.63 -12.15
C ASP A 103 1.91 8.79 -13.07
N VAL A 104 1.49 9.40 -14.17
CA VAL A 104 0.48 8.87 -15.09
C VAL A 104 1.01 8.98 -16.51
N ASP A 105 0.89 7.92 -17.31
CA ASP A 105 1.31 7.94 -18.72
C ASP A 105 0.37 8.80 -19.59
N LYS A 106 0.74 8.97 -20.86
CA LYS A 106 -0.07 9.68 -21.87
C LYS A 106 -1.46 9.06 -22.11
N ASN A 107 -1.66 7.80 -21.74
CA ASN A 107 -2.91 7.05 -21.89
C ASN A 107 -3.75 7.03 -20.60
N TYR A 108 -3.33 7.80 -19.58
CA TYR A 108 -3.97 7.88 -18.27
C TYR A 108 -3.80 6.63 -17.37
N ASN A 109 -2.83 5.76 -17.67
CA ASN A 109 -2.47 4.65 -16.79
C ASN A 109 -1.55 5.15 -15.67
N VAL A 110 -1.81 4.72 -14.45
CA VAL A 110 -0.96 5.03 -13.30
C VAL A 110 0.29 4.17 -13.36
N ASN A 111 1.46 4.81 -13.28
CA ASN A 111 2.76 4.12 -13.31
C ASN A 111 3.36 3.99 -11.91
N ASP A 112 3.35 5.10 -11.17
CA ASP A 112 4.02 5.21 -9.89
C ASP A 112 3.19 6.05 -8.91
N VAL A 113 3.18 5.64 -7.65
CA VAL A 113 2.59 6.38 -6.53
C VAL A 113 3.61 6.54 -5.43
N LYS A 114 3.89 7.80 -5.06
CA LYS A 114 4.81 8.16 -3.98
C LYS A 114 4.07 8.97 -2.92
N ILE A 115 4.19 8.55 -1.67
CA ILE A 115 3.64 9.24 -0.51
C ILE A 115 4.78 9.46 0.47
N ALA A 116 5.03 10.71 0.84
CA ALA A 116 5.95 11.08 1.90
C ALA A 116 5.21 11.98 2.88
N SER A 117 5.11 11.57 4.14
CA SER A 117 4.40 12.32 5.18
C SER A 117 5.22 12.42 6.45
N SER A 118 5.22 13.61 7.06
CA SER A 118 5.64 13.86 8.43
C SER A 118 4.42 14.21 9.26
N TYR A 119 4.29 13.60 10.43
CA TYR A 119 3.14 13.78 11.32
C TYR A 119 3.58 13.73 12.78
N LYS A 120 2.74 14.22 13.69
CA LYS A 120 2.90 14.01 15.13
C LYS A 120 1.94 12.93 15.61
N ASP A 121 2.46 12.03 16.42
CA ASP A 121 1.74 10.95 17.08
C ASP A 121 2.29 10.86 18.51
N ASP A 122 1.40 10.98 19.50
CA ASP A 122 1.75 11.12 20.92
C ASP A 122 2.88 12.14 21.18
N GLY A 123 2.74 13.33 20.57
CA GLY A 123 3.72 14.43 20.66
C GLY A 123 5.02 14.21 19.87
N GLN A 124 5.33 12.99 19.45
CA GLN A 124 6.55 12.65 18.72
C GLN A 124 6.36 12.85 17.22
N LYS A 125 7.37 13.44 16.58
CA LYS A 125 7.40 13.56 15.11
C LYS A 125 7.80 12.22 14.50
N LYS A 126 6.95 11.69 13.61
CA LYS A 126 7.18 10.45 12.86
C LYS A 126 7.09 10.73 11.37
N THR A 127 7.59 9.78 10.58
CA THR A 127 7.59 9.86 9.11
C THR A 127 7.06 8.58 8.49
N LEU A 128 6.22 8.72 7.47
CA LEU A 128 5.73 7.65 6.61
C LEU A 128 6.23 7.90 5.19
N THR A 129 6.89 6.91 4.60
CA THR A 129 7.24 6.91 3.17
C THR A 129 6.70 5.65 2.53
N MET A 130 6.02 5.79 1.40
CA MET A 130 5.51 4.70 0.58
C MET A 130 5.85 4.99 -0.88
N ASN A 131 6.39 3.99 -1.57
CA ASN A 131 6.62 4.01 -3.00
C ASN A 131 6.00 2.73 -3.57
N VAL A 132 5.10 2.89 -4.54
CA VAL A 132 4.53 1.81 -5.34
C VAL A 132 4.87 2.12 -6.77
N ASP A 133 5.79 1.35 -7.35
CA ASP A 133 6.30 1.56 -8.70
C ASP A 133 5.86 0.44 -9.64
N GLN A 134 6.06 0.68 -10.94
CA GLN A 134 5.80 -0.28 -12.01
C GLN A 134 4.37 -0.83 -12.01
N ILE A 135 3.40 0.00 -11.58
CA ILE A 135 1.98 -0.32 -11.59
C ILE A 135 1.57 -0.61 -13.03
N ASP A 136 0.95 -1.77 -13.25
CA ASP A 136 0.52 -2.28 -14.56
C ASP A 136 1.63 -2.41 -15.64
N GLN A 137 2.91 -2.27 -15.27
CA GLN A 137 4.05 -2.40 -16.19
C GLN A 137 4.67 -3.81 -16.19
N ILE A 138 4.50 -4.56 -15.10
CA ILE A 138 5.01 -5.92 -14.97
C ILE A 138 3.92 -6.93 -15.36
N LYS A 139 4.30 -8.00 -16.08
CA LYS A 139 3.40 -9.13 -16.30
C LYS A 139 2.86 -9.64 -14.97
N LYS A 140 1.55 -9.89 -14.92
CA LYS A 140 0.88 -10.50 -13.77
C LYS A 140 1.60 -11.79 -13.39
N LEU A 141 2.28 -11.77 -12.24
CA LEU A 141 2.99 -12.93 -11.73
C LEU A 141 1.97 -13.95 -11.25
N SER A 142 2.15 -15.21 -11.64
CA SER A 142 1.41 -16.34 -11.09
C SER A 142 2.21 -16.97 -9.96
N ILE A 143 1.53 -17.40 -8.90
CA ILE A 143 2.16 -18.17 -7.84
C ILE A 143 2.73 -19.47 -8.44
N PRO A 144 4.02 -19.79 -8.22
CA PRO A 144 4.61 -21.03 -8.70
C PRO A 144 3.83 -22.26 -8.21
N SER A 145 3.64 -23.24 -9.09
CA SER A 145 2.90 -24.48 -8.76
C SER A 145 3.54 -25.24 -7.59
N THR A 146 4.86 -25.17 -7.44
CA THR A 146 5.61 -25.74 -6.31
C THR A 146 5.23 -25.10 -4.98
N VAL A 147 5.01 -23.79 -4.94
CA VAL A 147 4.54 -23.08 -3.73
C VAL A 147 3.14 -23.53 -3.35
N LYS A 148 2.23 -23.68 -4.32
CA LYS A 148 0.85 -24.13 -4.07
C LYS A 148 0.78 -25.57 -3.57
N LYS A 149 1.57 -26.47 -4.15
CA LYS A 149 1.56 -27.90 -3.81
C LYS A 149 2.26 -28.21 -2.49
N ASN A 150 3.37 -27.53 -2.21
CA ASN A 150 4.22 -27.85 -1.07
C ASN A 150 3.94 -26.97 0.15
N SER A 151 2.89 -26.13 0.10
CA SER A 151 2.53 -25.30 1.23
C SER A 151 1.80 -26.10 2.30
N VAL A 152 2.23 -25.97 3.55
CA VAL A 152 1.51 -26.45 4.73
C VAL A 152 0.34 -25.52 5.01
N ASP A 153 -0.89 -26.04 5.02
CA ASP A 153 -2.09 -25.23 5.30
C ASP A 153 -2.28 -25.06 6.81
N LEU A 154 -2.05 -23.84 7.30
CA LEU A 154 -2.20 -23.50 8.72
C LEU A 154 -3.65 -23.26 9.15
N GLY A 155 -4.60 -23.20 8.21
CA GLY A 155 -6.03 -23.01 8.49
C GLY A 155 -6.79 -24.30 8.81
N LYS A 156 -6.11 -25.45 8.83
CA LYS A 156 -6.68 -26.78 9.13
C LYS A 156 -6.22 -27.37 10.48
N ILE A 157 -5.52 -26.57 11.29
CA ILE A 157 -5.20 -26.88 12.68
C ILE A 157 -6.28 -26.24 13.55
#